data_AF-A0A821S801-F1
#
_entry.id   AF-A0A821S801-F1
#
_cell.length_a   1.000
_cell.length_b   1.000
_cell.length_c   1.000
_cell.angle_alpha   90.00
_cell.angle_beta   90.00
_cell.angle_gamma   90.00
#
_symmetry.space_group_name_H-M   'P 1'
#
loop_
_entity.id
_entity.type
_entity.pdbx_description
1 polymer ?
#
loop_
_entity_poly.entity_id
_entity_poly.type
_entity_poly.pdbx_seq_one_letter_code
_entity_poly.pdbx_strand_id
1 'polypeptide(L)' 'MTKQRVLDNGIGSDLVCLGEQPLFAVPLFKFFKENPNTADDYQIPHWMNLSYYHRSTAPSCFSSYIPRLPFDKNR' A
#
# COMPACT_ATOMS: atom_id res chain seq x y z
N MET A 1 6.26 17.96 2.23
CA MET A 1 5.30 18.89 1.59
C MET A 1 3.94 18.24 1.34
N THR A 2 3.85 17.04 0.76
CA THR A 2 2.57 16.39 0.47
C THR A 2 1.76 16.05 1.73
N LYS A 3 2.39 15.52 2.80
CA LYS A 3 1.70 15.24 4.09
C LYS A 3 0.99 16.48 4.65
N GLN A 4 1.71 17.59 4.77
CA GLN A 4 1.16 18.83 5.34
C GLN A 4 0.00 19.37 4.51
N ARG A 5 0.16 19.40 3.16
CA ARG A 5 -0.90 19.86 2.25
C ARG A 5 -2.15 18.97 2.27
N VAL A 6 -2.01 17.66 2.43
CA VAL A 6 -3.16 16.75 2.53
C VAL A 6 -3.92 16.97 3.84
N LEU A 7 -3.20 17.20 4.94
CA LEU A 7 -3.80 17.51 6.24
C LEU A 7 -4.49 18.87 6.23
N ASP A 8 -3.83 19.91 5.72
CA ASP A 8 -4.34 21.29 5.72
C ASP A 8 -5.56 21.46 4.81
N ASN A 9 -5.60 20.78 3.66
CA ASN A 9 -6.72 20.85 2.72
C ASN A 9 -7.87 19.87 3.07
N GLY A 10 -7.75 19.07 4.13
CA GLY A 10 -8.75 18.06 4.49
C GLY A 10 -8.91 16.92 3.47
N ILE A 11 -7.97 16.79 2.52
CA ILE A 11 -7.98 15.75 1.46
C ILE A 11 -7.71 14.36 2.08
N GLY A 12 -7.31 14.25 3.35
CA GLY A 12 -7.18 12.98 4.08
C GLY A 12 -8.47 12.17 4.27
N SER A 13 -9.64 12.74 3.93
CA SER A 13 -10.92 12.02 3.82
C SER A 13 -11.13 11.37 2.45
N ASP A 14 -10.19 11.50 1.52
CA ASP A 14 -10.27 10.87 0.20
C ASP A 14 -10.04 9.36 0.36
N LEU A 15 -11.11 8.59 0.19
CA LEU A 15 -11.12 7.15 0.37
C LEU A 15 -10.24 6.49 -0.70
N VAL A 16 -9.19 5.78 -0.29
CA VAL A 16 -8.44 4.91 -1.20
C VAL A 16 -9.08 3.52 -1.19
N CYS A 17 -9.81 3.19 -2.25
CA CYS A 17 -10.33 1.85 -2.48
C CYS A 17 -9.21 0.92 -2.99
N LEU A 18 -8.76 0.02 -2.13
CA LEU A 18 -7.78 -1.00 -2.47
C LEU A 18 -8.48 -2.28 -2.92
N GLY A 19 -7.72 -3.17 -3.57
CA GLY A 19 -8.18 -4.53 -3.85
C GLY A 19 -8.35 -5.34 -2.55
N GLU A 20 -8.32 -6.66 -2.67
CA GLU A 20 -8.30 -7.53 -1.49
C GLU A 20 -7.10 -7.20 -0.58
N GLN A 21 -7.30 -7.25 0.73
CA GLN A 21 -6.26 -6.95 1.70
C GLN A 21 -5.10 -7.95 1.56
N PRO A 22 -3.87 -7.49 1.30
CA PRO A 22 -2.72 -8.38 1.27
C PRO A 22 -2.33 -8.82 2.70
N LEU A 23 -1.50 -9.87 2.81
CA LEU A 23 -0.98 -10.37 4.09
C LEU A 23 0.10 -9.47 4.74
N PHE A 24 0.37 -8.30 4.16
CA PHE A 24 1.35 -7.32 4.66
C PHE A 24 0.71 -5.92 4.74
N ALA A 25 1.26 -5.04 5.58
CA ALA A 25 0.71 -3.71 5.79
C ALA A 25 0.82 -2.85 4.51
N VAL A 26 -0.31 -2.28 4.07
CA VAL A 26 -0.38 -1.29 2.98
C VAL A 26 -1.27 -0.12 3.38
N PRO A 27 -1.04 1.09 2.82
CA PRO A 27 0.06 1.48 1.95
C PRO A 27 1.36 1.64 2.76
N LEU A 28 2.48 1.19 2.20
CA LEU A 28 3.80 1.31 2.81
C LEU A 28 4.63 2.31 2.00
N PHE A 29 5.11 3.37 2.63
CA PHE A 29 6.00 4.33 1.99
C PHE A 29 7.44 3.96 2.26
N LYS A 30 8.20 3.69 1.19
CA LYS A 30 9.66 3.54 1.23
C LYS A 30 10.31 4.89 0.93
N PHE A 31 11.17 5.37 1.82
CA PHE A 31 11.94 6.58 1.56
C PHE A 31 13.21 6.23 0.78
N PHE A 32 13.37 6.83 -0.39
CA PHE A 32 14.61 6.71 -1.16
C PHE A 32 15.69 7.54 -0.47
N LYS A 33 16.78 6.87 -0.08
CA LYS A 33 17.96 7.49 0.49
C LYS A 33 19.02 7.62 -0.59
N GLU A 34 19.83 8.68 -0.51
CA GLU A 34 20.96 8.90 -1.44
C GLU A 34 22.02 7.79 -1.32
N ASN A 35 22.15 7.17 -0.15
CA ASN A 35 23.08 6.07 0.09
C ASN A 35 22.34 4.71 0.16
N PRO A 36 22.48 3.85 -0.86
CA PRO A 36 21.81 2.55 -0.92
C PRO A 36 22.34 1.51 0.07
N ASN A 37 23.47 1.78 0.73
CA ASN A 37 24.07 0.86 1.71
C ASN A 37 23.45 0.98 3.12
N THR A 38 22.49 1.88 3.30
CA THR A 38 21.79 2.07 4.58
C THR A 38 20.51 1.25 4.61
N ALA A 39 20.11 0.79 5.79
CA ALA A 39 18.86 0.05 5.94
C ALA A 39 17.69 0.88 5.40
N ASP A 40 16.78 0.22 4.69
CA ASP A 40 15.58 0.83 4.16
C ASP A 40 14.73 1.44 5.28
N ASP A 41 14.14 2.61 5.02
CA ASP A 41 13.22 3.26 5.93
C ASP A 41 11.81 3.21 5.35
N TYR A 42 10.89 2.66 6.15
CA TYR A 42 9.51 2.41 5.77
C TYR A 42 8.56 3.06 6.77
N GLN A 43 7.50 3.71 6.28
CA GLN A 43 6.45 4.25 7.13
C GLN A 43 5.05 3.87 6.67
N ILE A 44 4.22 3.56 7.67
CA ILE A 44 2.78 3.35 7.51
C ILE A 44 2.07 4.69 7.81
N PRO A 45 1.34 5.26 6.84
CA PRO A 45 0.64 6.52 7.03
C PRO A 45 -0.66 6.30 7.80
N HIS A 46 -0.65 6.70 9.08
CA HIS A 46 -1.82 6.65 9.96
C HIS A 46 -2.90 7.71 9.65
N TRP A 47 -2.58 8.70 8.81
CA TRP A 47 -3.45 9.84 8.49
C TRP A 47 -4.30 9.64 7.22
N MET A 48 -4.25 8.45 6.61
CA MET A 48 -5.08 8.10 5.45
C MET A 48 -6.12 7.06 5.85
N ASN A 49 -7.36 7.26 5.40
CA ASN A 49 -8.42 6.26 5.54
C ASN A 49 -8.34 5.25 4.40
N LEU A 50 -8.33 3.96 4.76
CA LEU A 50 -8.20 2.86 3.81
C LEU A 50 -9.46 1.99 3.89
N SER A 51 -9.99 1.58 2.74
CA SER A 51 -10.95 0.49 2.67
C SER A 51 -10.55 -0.51 1.61
N TYR A 52 -10.59 -1.78 2.00
CA TYR A 52 -10.28 -2.90 1.12
C TYR A 52 -11.58 -3.47 0.57
N TYR A 53 -11.57 -3.83 -0.71
CA TYR A 53 -12.64 -4.61 -1.27
C TYR A 53 -12.68 -6.00 -0.61
N HIS A 54 -13.81 -6.34 0.00
CA HIS A 54 -14.05 -7.67 0.58
C HIS A 54 -14.97 -8.47 -0.34
N ARG A 55 -14.50 -9.63 -0.81
CA ARG A 55 -15.31 -10.55 -1.61
C ARG A 55 -16.13 -11.46 -0.69
N SER A 56 -17.46 -11.37 -0.74
CA SER A 56 -18.35 -12.11 0.17
C SER A 56 -18.41 -13.64 -0.06
N THR A 57 -17.86 -14.14 -1.17
CA THR A 57 -17.77 -15.57 -1.47
C THR A 57 -16.40 -16.07 -1.03
N ALA A 58 -16.30 -16.66 0.16
CA ALA A 58 -15.03 -17.18 0.69
C ALA A 58 -14.42 -18.24 -0.25
N PRO A 59 -13.29 -17.96 -0.92
CA PRO A 59 -12.47 -19.01 -1.50
C PRO A 59 -11.41 -19.34 -0.43
N SER A 60 -11.67 -20.40 0.34
CA SER A 60 -10.68 -21.19 1.09
C SER A 60 -9.36 -20.47 1.45
N CYS A 61 -9.32 -19.73 2.57
CA CYS A 61 -8.15 -19.39 3.41
C CYS A 61 -6.80 -18.98 2.76
N PHE A 62 -6.73 -18.77 1.45
CA PHE A 62 -5.54 -18.48 0.69
C PHE A 62 -5.89 -17.31 -0.21
N SER A 63 -5.68 -16.10 0.31
CA SER A 63 -5.60 -14.92 -0.54
C SER A 63 -4.41 -15.14 -1.49
N SER A 64 -4.70 -15.55 -2.73
CA SER A 64 -3.66 -15.70 -3.75
C SER A 64 -3.31 -14.30 -4.25
N TYR A 65 -2.31 -13.68 -3.61
CA TYR A 65 -1.75 -12.44 -4.12
C TYR A 65 -1.24 -12.68 -5.55
N ILE A 66 -1.94 -12.10 -6.53
CA ILE A 66 -1.54 -12.13 -7.93
C ILE A 66 -1.05 -10.73 -8.28
N PRO A 67 0.26 -10.52 -8.47
CA PRO A 67 0.75 -9.25 -8.98
C PRO A 67 0.18 -9.02 -10.39
N ARG A 68 -0.34 -7.82 -10.65
CA ARG A 68 -0.89 -7.45 -11.97
C ARG A 68 0.16 -7.48 -13.09
N LEU A 69 1.44 -7.39 -12.73
CA LEU A 69 2.55 -7.54 -13.65
C LEU A 69 3.16 -8.93 -13.46
N PRO A 70 3.16 -9.79 -14.49
CA PRO A 70 3.85 -11.07 -14.41
C PRO A 70 5.36 -10.84 -14.27
N PHE A 71 6.00 -11.60 -13.40
CA PHE A 71 7.45 -11.67 -13.35
C PHE A 71 7.92 -12.47 -14.56
N ASP A 72 8.56 -11.79 -15.52
CA ASP A 72 9.22 -12.47 -16.64
C ASP A 72 10.51 -13.12 -16.13
N LYS A 73 10.55 -14.45 -16.14
CA LYS A 73 11.70 -15.24 -15.67
C LYS A 73 12.87 -15.28 -16.66
N ASN A 74 12.70 -14.72 -17.86
CA ASN A 74 13.64 -14.88 -18.98
C ASN A 74 14.43 -13.60 -19.33
N ARG A 75 14.63 -12.68 -18.38
CA ARG A 75 15.42 -11.47 -18.59
C ARG A 75 16.51 -11.29 -17.54
#